data_AF-A0A0J7YPV4-F1
#
_entry.id   AF-A0A0J7YPV4-F1
#
_cell.length_a   1.000
_cell.length_b   1.000
_cell.length_c   1.000
_cell.angle_alpha   90.00
_cell.angle_beta   90.00
_cell.angle_gamma   90.00
#
_symmetry.space_group_name_H-M   'P 1'
#
loop_
_entity.id
_entity.type
_entity.pdbx_description
1 polymer ?
#
loop_
_entity_poly.entity_id
_entity_poly.type
_entity_poly.pdbx_seq_one_letter_code
_entity_poly.pdbx_strand_id
1 'polypeptide(L)' 'LGSPCAFAVAVHIRSAMVENANPTDEQGIGDVPRDAVCIDAILRSMGVQEYEPKVIHQLLEFMYRHVTETISDAQMYQQ' A
#
# COMPACT_ATOMS: atom_id res chain seq x y z
N LEU A 1 12.82 -8.77 44.55
CA LEU A 1 13.18 -7.33 44.46
C LEU A 1 14.42 -7.27 43.56
N GLY A 2 14.37 -7.03 42.25
CA GLY A 2 13.61 -6.01 41.54
C GLY A 2 14.55 -4.83 41.27
N SER A 3 15.40 -4.91 40.25
CA SER A 3 16.25 -3.82 39.69
C SER A 3 17.21 -4.36 38.60
N PRO A 4 17.61 -3.58 37.58
CA PRO A 4 16.80 -3.25 36.41
C PRO A 4 17.59 -3.54 35.11
N CYS A 5 18.20 -4.72 34.97
CA CYS A 5 18.89 -5.07 33.71
C CYS A 5 17.94 -5.38 32.54
N ALA A 6 16.62 -5.41 32.80
CA ALA A 6 15.59 -5.70 31.80
C ALA A 6 15.20 -4.51 30.91
N PHE A 7 15.79 -3.31 31.09
CA PHE A 7 15.50 -2.15 30.23
C PHE A 7 16.58 -1.84 29.19
N ALA A 8 17.57 -2.73 29.02
CA ALA A 8 18.65 -2.56 28.04
C ALA A 8 18.41 -3.26 26.69
N VAL A 9 17.16 -3.61 26.36
CA VAL A 9 16.74 -3.76 24.96
C VAL A 9 16.33 -2.38 24.46
N ALA A 10 17.30 -1.46 24.50
CA ALA A 10 17.36 -0.36 23.56
C ALA A 10 17.77 -0.99 22.21
N VAL A 11 16.84 -1.73 21.61
CA VAL A 11 16.94 -2.12 20.21
C VAL A 11 16.87 -0.81 19.43
N HIS A 12 18.08 -0.37 19.15
CA HIS A 12 18.48 0.53 18.10
C HIS A 12 18.02 -0.07 16.77
N ILE A 13 16.71 -0.08 16.51
CA ILE A 13 16.24 0.04 15.12
C ILE A 13 16.04 1.54 14.92
N ARG A 14 17.18 2.25 14.88
CA ARG A 14 17.27 3.41 14.02
C ARG A 14 16.93 2.92 12.62
N SER A 15 16.04 3.65 11.96
CA SER A 15 16.18 4.05 10.55
C SER A 15 17.12 3.17 9.70
N ALA A 16 16.55 2.19 9.01
CA ALA A 16 16.96 1.65 7.70
C ALA A 16 16.06 0.42 7.46
N MET A 17 14.93 0.50 6.76
CA MET A 17 14.83 0.72 5.32
C MET A 17 13.46 1.31 4.96
N VAL A 18 13.40 2.64 4.78
CA VAL A 18 12.73 3.16 3.59
C VAL A 18 13.81 3.96 2.86
N GLU A 19 14.84 3.25 2.39
CA GLU A 19 15.69 3.80 1.36
C GLU A 19 14.97 3.59 0.04
N ASN A 20 14.59 4.72 -0.55
CA ASN A 20 14.47 4.99 -1.97
C ASN A 20 14.07 3.83 -2.89
N ALA A 21 12.84 3.93 -3.40
CA ALA A 21 12.72 4.18 -4.82
C ALA A 21 11.49 5.06 -5.02
N ASN A 22 11.69 6.36 -5.21
CA ASN A 22 10.89 7.06 -6.21
C ASN A 22 11.22 6.37 -7.54
N PRO A 23 10.31 5.59 -8.16
CA PRO A 23 10.48 5.23 -9.55
C PRO A 23 10.16 6.51 -10.31
N THR A 24 11.20 7.27 -10.62
CA THR A 24 11.14 8.23 -11.71
C THR A 24 10.90 7.42 -12.98
N ASP A 25 9.64 7.14 -13.27
CA ASP A 25 9.21 6.95 -14.65
C ASP A 25 8.42 8.20 -15.01
N GLU A 26 9.08 9.06 -15.79
CA GLU A 26 8.52 10.27 -16.36
C GLU A 26 7.41 9.90 -17.37
N GLN A 27 6.24 9.54 -16.86
CA GLN A 27 5.01 9.46 -17.65
C GLN A 27 4.10 10.60 -17.20
N GLY A 28 4.34 11.78 -17.77
CA GLY A 28 3.41 12.92 -17.82
C GLY A 28 2.76 13.35 -16.49
N ILE A 29 3.15 14.52 -15.98
CA ILE A 29 2.65 15.16 -14.75
C ILE A 29 1.15 15.60 -14.89
N GLY A 30 0.25 14.70 -15.28
CA GLY A 30 -1.15 15.08 -15.54
C GLY A 30 -2.21 13.98 -15.50
N ASP A 31 -1.91 12.69 -15.70
CA ASP A 31 -3.01 11.74 -16.04
C ASP A 31 -3.08 10.44 -15.23
N VAL A 32 -2.12 10.15 -14.34
CA VAL A 32 -2.20 8.92 -13.53
C VAL A 32 -3.01 9.19 -12.25
N PRO A 33 -4.16 8.52 -12.03
CA PRO A 33 -4.98 8.74 -10.85
C PRO A 33 -4.24 8.31 -9.58
N ARG A 34 -4.47 9.02 -8.47
CA ARG A 34 -3.82 8.79 -7.16
C ARG A 34 -3.88 7.32 -6.72
N ASP A 35 -4.97 6.64 -7.03
CA ASP A 35 -5.19 5.25 -6.64
C ASP A 35 -4.26 4.29 -7.39
N ALA A 36 -3.92 4.57 -8.65
CA ALA A 36 -2.96 3.77 -9.42
C ALA A 36 -1.55 3.87 -8.82
N VAL A 37 -1.16 5.06 -8.34
CA VAL A 37 0.12 5.26 -7.61
C VAL A 37 0.12 4.49 -6.29
N CYS A 38 -1.01 4.45 -5.58
CA CYS A 38 -1.15 3.67 -4.36
C CYS A 38 -0.99 2.16 -4.62
N ILE A 39 -1.63 1.65 -5.69
CA ILE A 39 -1.53 0.24 -6.08
C ILE A 39 -0.10 -0.12 -6.49
N ASP A 40 0.61 0.74 -7.24
CA ASP A 40 2.03 0.54 -7.54
C ASP A 40 2.89 0.43 -6.27
N ALA A 41 2.68 1.34 -5.31
CA ALA A 41 3.40 1.30 -4.03
C ALA A 41 3.12 0.00 -3.24
N ILE A 42 1.88 -0.50 -3.28
CA ILE A 42 1.49 -1.77 -2.65
C ILE A 42 2.21 -2.95 -3.33
N LEU A 43 2.22 -3.00 -4.67
CA LEU A 43 2.89 -4.06 -5.43
C LEU A 43 4.40 -4.09 -5.14
N ARG A 44 5.04 -2.92 -5.09
CA ARG A 44 6.46 -2.78 -4.72
C ARG A 44 6.74 -3.23 -3.29
N SER A 45 5.85 -2.91 -2.35
CA SER A 45 5.98 -3.32 -0.94
C SER A 45 5.87 -4.84 -0.76
N MET A 46 5.18 -5.53 -1.68
CA MET A 46 5.11 -7.00 -1.71
C MET A 46 6.30 -7.64 -2.45
N GLY A 47 7.26 -6.85 -2.94
CA GLY A 47 8.43 -7.33 -3.67
C GLY A 47 8.18 -7.58 -5.17
N VAL A 48 7.02 -7.18 -5.69
CA VAL A 48 6.69 -7.29 -7.12
C VAL A 48 7.20 -6.05 -7.84
N GLN A 49 8.34 -6.20 -8.54
CA GLN A 49 9.01 -5.10 -9.24
C GLN A 49 8.70 -5.06 -10.75
N GLU A 50 8.29 -6.19 -11.32
CA GLU A 50 7.90 -6.32 -12.73
C GLU A 50 6.46 -6.84 -12.81
N TYR A 51 5.58 -6.02 -13.36
CA TYR A 51 4.18 -6.38 -13.59
C TYR A 51 3.71 -5.76 -14.90
N GLU A 52 2.70 -6.38 -15.54
CA GLU A 52 2.09 -5.82 -16.75
C GLU A 52 1.18 -4.65 -16.34
N PRO A 53 1.17 -3.50 -17.06
CA PRO A 53 0.34 -2.35 -16.71
C PRO A 53 -1.16 -2.66 -16.64
N LYS A 54 -1.63 -3.72 -17.32
CA LYS A 54 -3.02 -4.20 -17.20
C LYS A 54 -3.38 -4.67 -15.80
N VAL A 55 -2.42 -5.14 -15.00
CA VAL A 55 -2.65 -5.60 -13.63
C VAL A 55 -3.11 -4.44 -12.76
N ILE A 56 -2.54 -3.25 -12.93
CA ILE A 56 -2.98 -2.05 -12.19
C ILE A 56 -4.44 -1.73 -12.55
N HIS A 57 -4.78 -1.71 -13.84
CA HIS A 57 -6.15 -1.42 -14.28
C HIS A 57 -7.14 -2.45 -13.70
N GLN A 58 -6.78 -3.74 -13.75
CA GLN A 58 -7.63 -4.82 -13.23
C GLN A 58 -7.82 -4.74 -11.71
N LEU A 59 -6.76 -4.42 -10.95
CA LEU A 59 -6.86 -4.21 -9.51
C LEU A 59 -7.73 -2.98 -9.18
N LEU A 60 -7.58 -1.92 -9.98
CA LEU A 60 -8.36 -0.70 -9.83
C LEU A 60 -9.86 -0.98 -10.03
N GLU A 61 -10.22 -1.66 -11.12
CA GLU A 61 -11.60 -2.08 -11.38
C GLU A 61 -12.16 -3.01 -10.28
N PHE A 62 -11.35 -3.95 -9.81
CA PHE A 62 -11.72 -4.87 -8.73
C PHE A 62 -12.04 -4.11 -7.44
N MET A 63 -11.17 -3.19 -7.02
CA MET A 63 -11.36 -2.39 -5.81
C MET A 63 -12.65 -1.57 -5.87
N TYR A 64 -12.89 -0.88 -6.99
CA TYR A 64 -14.09 -0.06 -7.15
C TYR A 64 -15.38 -0.86 -7.11
N ARG A 65 -15.41 -2.03 -7.78
CA ARG A 65 -16.57 -2.93 -7.73
C ARG A 65 -16.77 -3.49 -6.32
N HIS A 66 -15.71 -4.01 -5.70
CA HIS A 66 -15.80 -4.69 -4.41
C HIS A 66 -16.25 -3.76 -3.27
N VAL A 67 -15.70 -2.54 -3.21
CA VAL A 67 -16.11 -1.56 -2.19
C VAL A 67 -17.56 -1.16 -2.38
N THR A 68 -18.00 -0.95 -3.63
CA THR A 68 -19.39 -0.60 -3.95
C THR A 68 -20.35 -1.73 -3.55
N GLU A 69 -20.03 -2.97 -3.90
CA GLU A 69 -20.81 -4.16 -3.50
C GLU A 69 -20.88 -4.29 -1.97
N THR A 70 -19.75 -4.14 -1.28
CA THR A 70 -19.69 -4.23 0.18
C THR A 70 -20.55 -3.16 0.86
N ILE A 71 -20.53 -1.91 0.35
CA ILE A 71 -21.34 -0.82 0.87
C ILE A 71 -22.83 -1.09 0.58
N SER A 72 -23.16 -1.58 -0.61
CA SER A 72 -24.53 -1.94 -0.98
C SER A 72 -25.09 -3.02 -0.05
N ASP A 73 -24.30 -4.06 0.23
CA ASP A 73 -24.69 -5.12 1.17
C ASP A 73 -24.88 -4.55 2.58
N ALA A 74 -23.97 -3.70 3.05
CA ALA A 74 -24.09 -3.06 4.36
C ALA A 74 -25.36 -2.20 4.48
N GLN A 75 -25.76 -1.49 3.42
CA GLN A 75 -27.00 -0.72 3.38
C GLN A 75 -28.25 -1.61 3.48
N MET A 76 -28.22 -2.83 2.93
CA MET A 76 -29.31 -3.80 3.09
C MET A 76 -29.47 -4.25 4.56
N TYR A 77 -28.39 -4.34 5.32
CA TYR A 77 -28.43 -4.68 6.74
C TYR A 77 -28.80 -3.50 7.66
N GLN A 78 -28.86 -2.27 7.14
CA GLN A 78 -29.30 -1.09 7.91
C GLN A 78 -30.82 -0.87 7.91
N GLN A 79 -31.59 -1.72 7.20
CA GLN A 79 -33.06 -1.69 7.14
C GLN A 79 -33.70 -2.56 8.24
#